data_AF-A0A937NRC1-F1
#
_entry.id   AF-A0A937NRC1-F1
#
_cell.length_a   1.000
_cell.length_b   1.000
_cell.length_c   1.000
_cell.angle_alpha   90.00
_cell.angle_beta   90.00
_cell.angle_gamma   90.00
#
_symmetry.space_group_name_H-M   'P 1'
#
loop_
_entity.id
_entity.type
_entity.pdbx_description
1 polymer ?
#
loop_
_entity_poly.entity_id
_entity_poly.type
_entity_poly.pdbx_seq_one_letter_code
_entity_poly.pdbx_strand_id
1 'polypeptide(L)'
;LEPYLKYLKKNDYQTVTSEAMSRWACDGIHPGRRSVVLCFDDAWTSMWTVVTPLLEEYEMSAITYVIPSRVADAPEARDPATWTAGEGEPLATWPEIKAMQASGRVDLQAHTLTHARIFCSDDVVGFVTPETRMTMLGRPVLDFGPPPRVVSDDMLGAPLYLARSRMSDALACVDTAPARRACVEHVAANGGAGFFDQANWQQQLEEIVSRHQGRFETAEERGQSQLAELVGARDIMAHHLPGHSVRQVCFPWGIAGQNAVELARRAGYETAVADRLWGRRCMSRGTDPYHIMRLKHSYIFTLPGRGRKPLYPFLKGS
;
A
#
# COMPACT_ATOMS: atom_id res chain seq x y z
N LEU A 1 -11.01 5.25 -15.62
CA LEU A 1 -10.10 4.17 -16.06
C LEU A 1 -10.22 3.92 -17.56
N GLU A 2 -11.42 3.57 -18.05
CA GLU A 2 -11.68 3.17 -19.45
C GLU A 2 -11.06 4.07 -20.55
N PRO A 3 -11.05 5.43 -20.47
CA PRO A 3 -10.38 6.24 -21.50
C PRO A 3 -8.88 5.95 -21.66
N TYR A 4 -8.20 5.50 -20.60
CA TYR A 4 -6.79 5.09 -20.66
C TYR A 4 -6.63 3.76 -21.39
N LEU A 5 -7.50 2.78 -21.13
CA LEU A 5 -7.48 1.47 -21.80
C LEU A 5 -7.78 1.61 -23.30
N LYS A 6 -8.79 2.42 -23.65
CA LYS A 6 -9.09 2.79 -25.05
C LYS A 6 -7.87 3.40 -25.76
N TYR A 7 -7.14 4.27 -25.07
CA TYR A 7 -5.93 4.87 -25.63
C TYR A 7 -4.84 3.84 -25.90
N LEU A 8 -4.58 2.94 -24.95
CA LEU A 8 -3.58 1.88 -25.09
C LEU A 8 -3.96 0.94 -26.25
N LYS A 9 -5.22 0.47 -26.31
CA LYS A 9 -5.72 -0.43 -27.35
C LYS A 9 -5.61 0.21 -28.74
N LYS A 10 -6.05 1.46 -28.89
CA LYS A 10 -5.99 2.22 -30.15
C LYS A 10 -4.57 2.45 -30.69
N ASN A 11 -3.57 2.37 -29.81
CA ASN A 11 -2.18 2.64 -30.13
C ASN A 11 -1.29 1.39 -30.03
N ASP A 12 -1.90 0.21 -30.09
CA ASP A 12 -1.24 -1.10 -30.15
C ASP A 12 -0.31 -1.37 -28.96
N TYR A 13 -0.66 -0.84 -27.78
CA TYR A 13 0.04 -1.17 -26.56
C TYR A 13 -0.40 -2.53 -26.02
N GLN A 14 0.58 -3.32 -25.59
CA GLN A 14 0.38 -4.64 -25.01
C GLN A 14 0.65 -4.58 -23.51
N THR A 15 -0.26 -5.10 -22.71
CA THR A 15 -0.04 -5.22 -21.27
C THR A 15 0.78 -6.46 -20.95
N VAL A 16 1.67 -6.37 -19.96
CA VAL A 16 2.56 -7.47 -19.58
C VAL A 16 2.53 -7.73 -18.07
N THR A 17 2.84 -8.96 -17.70
CA THR A 17 2.74 -9.49 -16.32
C THR A 17 4.01 -9.22 -15.50
N SER A 18 3.95 -9.53 -14.20
CA SER A 18 5.09 -9.52 -13.29
C SER A 18 6.20 -10.46 -13.74
N GLU A 19 5.87 -11.58 -14.41
CA GLU A 19 6.88 -12.49 -14.98
C GLU A 19 7.67 -11.80 -16.10
N ALA A 20 6.98 -11.18 -17.06
CA ALA A 20 7.64 -10.46 -18.15
C ALA A 20 8.47 -9.27 -17.62
N MET A 21 7.96 -8.61 -16.58
CA MET A 21 8.68 -7.55 -15.87
C MET A 21 9.95 -8.09 -15.18
N SER A 22 9.86 -9.25 -14.50
CA SER A 22 10.99 -9.92 -13.86
C SER A 22 12.05 -10.35 -14.88
N ARG A 23 11.64 -11.03 -15.95
CA ARG A 23 12.55 -11.46 -17.03
C ARG A 23 13.27 -10.30 -17.71
N TRP A 24 12.62 -9.14 -17.81
CA TRP A 24 13.29 -7.94 -18.34
C TRP A 24 14.31 -7.36 -17.35
N ALA A 25 13.95 -7.25 -16.07
CA ALA A 25 14.82 -6.69 -15.05
C ALA A 25 16.03 -7.59 -14.74
N CYS A 26 15.79 -8.89 -14.59
CA CYS A 26 16.77 -9.86 -14.14
C CYS A 26 17.57 -10.47 -15.30
N ASP A 27 16.90 -10.84 -16.39
CA ASP A 27 17.51 -11.61 -17.48
C ASP A 27 17.77 -10.78 -18.74
N GLY A 28 17.27 -9.54 -18.79
CA GLY A 28 17.38 -8.68 -19.97
C GLY A 28 16.55 -9.16 -21.17
N ILE A 29 15.50 -9.95 -20.94
CA ILE A 29 14.59 -10.42 -22.00
C ILE A 29 13.47 -9.40 -22.21
N HIS A 30 13.53 -8.65 -23.33
CA HIS A 30 12.59 -7.55 -23.58
C HIS A 30 11.19 -8.07 -23.93
N PRO A 31 10.10 -7.51 -23.35
CA PRO A 31 8.74 -8.01 -23.54
C PRO A 31 8.10 -7.55 -24.87
N GLY A 32 8.89 -7.22 -25.90
CA GLY A 32 8.40 -6.68 -27.16
C GLY A 32 8.15 -5.17 -27.19
N ARG A 33 7.79 -4.63 -28.36
CA ARG A 33 7.55 -3.18 -28.54
C ARG A 33 6.18 -2.81 -27.98
N ARG A 34 6.05 -1.55 -27.52
CA ARG A 34 4.80 -0.99 -26.98
C ARG A 34 4.25 -1.78 -25.78
N SER A 35 5.14 -2.39 -24.99
CA SER A 35 4.75 -3.08 -23.76
C SER A 35 4.58 -2.10 -22.61
N VAL A 36 3.50 -2.24 -21.86
CA VAL A 36 3.18 -1.48 -20.65
C VAL A 36 2.82 -2.42 -19.52
N VAL A 37 3.14 -2.03 -18.29
CA VAL A 37 2.65 -2.69 -17.09
C VAL A 37 1.57 -1.79 -16.50
N LEU A 38 0.36 -2.33 -16.33
CA LEU A 38 -0.67 -1.68 -15.54
C LEU A 38 -0.56 -2.20 -14.11
N CYS A 39 -0.45 -1.30 -13.15
CA CYS A 39 -0.33 -1.65 -11.74
C CYS A 39 -1.46 -1.02 -10.95
N PHE A 40 -2.11 -1.80 -10.09
CA PHE A 40 -3.11 -1.35 -9.14
C PHE A 40 -2.69 -1.80 -7.74
N ASP A 41 -2.76 -0.89 -6.79
CA ASP A 41 -2.32 -1.16 -5.41
C ASP A 41 -3.54 -1.49 -4.53
N ASP A 42 -3.26 -2.11 -3.39
CA ASP A 42 -4.17 -2.44 -2.28
C ASP A 42 -5.27 -3.48 -2.53
N ALA A 43 -5.56 -3.81 -3.78
CA ALA A 43 -6.69 -4.67 -4.16
C ALA A 43 -8.04 -4.15 -3.63
N TRP A 44 -8.32 -2.86 -3.81
CA TRP A 44 -9.66 -2.28 -3.57
C TRP A 44 -10.75 -3.11 -4.25
N THR A 45 -11.95 -3.15 -3.69
CA THR A 45 -13.12 -3.84 -4.28
C THR A 45 -13.33 -3.50 -5.76
N SER A 46 -13.08 -2.25 -6.14
CA SER A 46 -13.17 -1.80 -7.53
C SER A 46 -12.26 -2.57 -8.48
N MET A 47 -11.19 -3.21 -8.01
CA MET A 47 -10.38 -4.11 -8.84
C MET A 47 -11.20 -5.27 -9.39
N TRP A 48 -12.03 -5.88 -8.56
CA TRP A 48 -12.93 -6.94 -9.00
C TRP A 48 -14.13 -6.37 -9.75
N THR A 49 -14.81 -5.37 -9.18
CA THR A 49 -16.13 -4.94 -9.68
C THR A 49 -16.07 -4.01 -10.89
N VAL A 50 -14.94 -3.35 -11.13
CA VAL A 50 -14.79 -2.35 -12.22
C VAL A 50 -13.61 -2.67 -13.12
N VAL A 51 -12.43 -2.93 -12.54
CA VAL A 51 -11.20 -3.06 -13.33
C VAL A 51 -11.16 -4.38 -14.09
N THR A 52 -11.47 -5.51 -13.44
CA THR A 52 -11.43 -6.84 -14.06
C THR A 52 -12.35 -6.94 -15.30
N PRO A 53 -13.64 -6.53 -15.24
CA PRO A 53 -14.51 -6.52 -16.43
C PRO A 53 -13.97 -5.65 -17.57
N LEU A 54 -13.38 -4.49 -17.25
CA LEU A 54 -12.75 -3.64 -18.26
C LEU A 54 -11.48 -4.30 -18.85
N LEU A 55 -10.67 -4.96 -18.04
CA LEU A 55 -9.51 -5.70 -18.56
C LEU A 55 -9.94 -6.82 -19.52
N GLU A 56 -11.04 -7.50 -19.25
CA GLU A 56 -11.64 -8.48 -20.14
C GLU A 56 -12.13 -7.85 -21.46
N GLU A 57 -12.89 -6.76 -21.38
CA GLU A 57 -13.42 -6.03 -22.56
C GLU A 57 -12.29 -5.57 -23.50
N TYR A 58 -11.19 -5.05 -22.95
CA TYR A 58 -10.07 -4.54 -23.75
C TYR A 58 -9.01 -5.60 -24.07
N GLU A 59 -9.19 -6.83 -23.60
CA GLU A 59 -8.24 -7.95 -23.68
C GLU A 59 -6.87 -7.61 -23.10
N MET A 60 -6.85 -6.88 -21.99
CA MET A 60 -5.67 -6.41 -21.29
C MET A 60 -5.47 -7.16 -19.97
N SER A 61 -4.28 -7.00 -19.40
CA SER A 61 -3.91 -7.55 -18.10
C SER A 61 -3.29 -6.47 -17.20
N ALA A 62 -3.34 -6.71 -15.90
CA ALA A 62 -2.73 -5.83 -14.92
C ALA A 62 -2.14 -6.63 -13.75
N ILE A 63 -1.16 -6.01 -13.09
CA ILE A 63 -0.66 -6.47 -11.80
C ILE A 63 -1.48 -5.80 -10.70
N THR A 64 -1.96 -6.58 -9.73
CA THR A 64 -2.57 -6.07 -8.50
C THR A 64 -1.70 -6.42 -7.30
N TYR A 65 -1.36 -5.44 -6.47
CA TYR A 65 -0.62 -5.67 -5.24
C TYR A 65 -1.58 -5.82 -4.05
N VAL A 66 -1.70 -7.03 -3.53
CA VAL A 66 -2.62 -7.42 -2.46
C VAL A 66 -1.98 -7.19 -1.09
N ILE A 67 -2.76 -6.73 -0.11
CA ILE A 67 -2.37 -6.64 1.30
C ILE A 67 -3.01 -7.81 2.06
N PRO A 68 -2.36 -8.98 2.17
CA PRO A 68 -3.05 -10.23 2.50
C PRO A 68 -3.71 -10.24 3.87
N SER A 69 -3.16 -9.54 4.87
CA SER A 69 -3.76 -9.47 6.21
C SER A 69 -5.04 -8.62 6.26
N ARG A 70 -5.36 -7.88 5.20
CA ARG A 70 -6.54 -7.01 5.10
C ARG A 70 -7.60 -7.57 4.15
N VAL A 71 -7.32 -8.71 3.52
CA VAL A 71 -8.30 -9.40 2.68
C VAL A 71 -9.21 -10.21 3.58
N ALA A 72 -10.49 -9.86 3.57
CA ALA A 72 -11.51 -10.61 4.29
C ALA A 72 -11.87 -11.90 3.53
N ASP A 73 -12.26 -12.93 4.30
CA ASP A 73 -13.02 -14.04 3.76
C ASP A 73 -14.46 -13.61 3.48
N ALA A 74 -15.10 -14.32 2.55
CA ALA A 74 -16.52 -14.18 2.23
C ALA A 74 -17.04 -15.53 1.72
N PRO A 75 -18.36 -15.78 1.79
CA PRO A 75 -18.94 -17.02 1.25
C PRO A 75 -18.76 -17.10 -0.27
N GLU A 76 -18.85 -15.97 -0.97
CA GLU A 76 -18.76 -15.90 -2.43
C GLU A 76 -18.22 -14.54 -2.90
N ALA A 77 -17.85 -14.46 -4.18
CA ALA A 77 -17.47 -13.21 -4.82
C ALA A 77 -18.72 -12.38 -5.13
N ARG A 78 -18.66 -11.05 -4.91
CA ARG A 78 -19.76 -10.17 -5.32
C ARG A 78 -19.93 -10.22 -6.83
N ASP A 79 -21.16 -10.05 -7.30
CA ASP A 79 -21.43 -9.90 -8.73
C ASP A 79 -21.07 -8.46 -9.18
N PRO A 80 -20.08 -8.28 -10.08
CA PRO A 80 -19.73 -6.97 -10.61
C PRO A 80 -20.91 -6.24 -11.27
N ALA A 81 -21.90 -6.96 -11.82
CA ALA A 81 -23.03 -6.37 -12.54
C ALA A 81 -24.06 -5.71 -11.63
N THR A 82 -24.11 -6.09 -10.35
CA THR A 82 -25.07 -5.56 -9.37
C THR A 82 -24.42 -4.70 -8.29
N TRP A 83 -23.09 -4.58 -8.29
CA TRP A 83 -22.36 -3.83 -7.30
C TRP A 83 -22.59 -2.31 -7.40
N THR A 84 -22.78 -1.67 -6.25
CA THR A 84 -22.84 -0.21 -6.14
C THR A 84 -21.69 0.34 -5.28
N ALA A 85 -21.20 1.51 -5.64
CA ALA A 85 -20.07 2.12 -4.95
C ALA A 85 -20.43 2.52 -3.52
N GLY A 86 -19.60 2.08 -2.56
CA GLY A 86 -19.77 2.39 -1.14
C GLY A 86 -20.41 1.28 -0.31
N GLU A 87 -20.83 0.17 -0.93
CA GLU A 87 -21.40 -0.99 -0.23
C GLU A 87 -20.36 -2.07 0.09
N GLY A 88 -20.40 -2.55 1.34
CA GLY A 88 -19.64 -3.71 1.82
C GLY A 88 -18.17 -3.45 2.11
N GLU A 89 -17.37 -4.52 2.09
CA GLU A 89 -15.94 -4.46 2.33
C GLU A 89 -15.24 -3.54 1.31
N PRO A 90 -14.35 -2.63 1.76
CA PRO A 90 -13.67 -1.69 0.88
C PRO A 90 -12.59 -2.35 0.01
N LEU A 91 -12.00 -3.45 0.49
CA LEU A 91 -11.04 -4.26 -0.26
C LEU A 91 -11.72 -5.50 -0.85
N ALA A 92 -11.11 -6.05 -1.90
CA ALA A 92 -11.55 -7.30 -2.48
C ALA A 92 -11.41 -8.44 -1.47
N THR A 93 -12.35 -9.38 -1.48
CA THR A 93 -12.35 -10.57 -0.61
C THR A 93 -11.57 -11.73 -1.24
N TRP A 94 -11.22 -12.76 -0.47
CA TRP A 94 -10.51 -13.92 -1.02
C TRP A 94 -11.22 -14.61 -2.20
N PRO A 95 -12.56 -14.83 -2.18
CA PRO A 95 -13.28 -15.31 -3.35
C PRO A 95 -13.09 -14.43 -4.59
N GLU A 96 -13.07 -13.10 -4.43
CA GLU A 96 -12.90 -12.14 -5.53
C GLU A 96 -11.48 -12.14 -6.05
N ILE A 97 -10.48 -12.24 -5.18
CA ILE A 97 -9.08 -12.39 -5.57
C ILE A 97 -8.87 -13.69 -6.37
N LYS A 98 -9.48 -14.80 -5.95
CA LYS A 98 -9.44 -16.06 -6.70
C LYS A 98 -10.15 -15.94 -8.05
N ALA A 99 -11.28 -15.24 -8.12
CA ALA A 99 -11.98 -14.97 -9.38
C ALA A 99 -11.15 -14.09 -10.33
N MET A 100 -10.47 -13.06 -9.78
CA MET A 100 -9.51 -12.24 -10.52
C MET A 100 -8.37 -13.09 -11.10
N GLN A 101 -7.81 -14.02 -10.33
CA GLN A 101 -6.80 -14.97 -10.83
C GLN A 101 -7.37 -15.85 -11.97
N ALA A 102 -8.55 -16.42 -11.76
CA ALA A 102 -9.20 -17.32 -12.71
C ALA A 102 -9.56 -16.65 -14.05
N SER A 103 -9.79 -15.33 -14.06
CA SER A 103 -10.00 -14.56 -15.30
C SER A 103 -8.80 -14.58 -16.26
N GLY A 104 -7.60 -14.86 -15.75
CA GLY A 104 -6.34 -14.75 -16.49
C GLY A 104 -5.95 -13.30 -16.84
N ARG A 105 -6.70 -12.29 -16.37
CA ARG A 105 -6.41 -10.87 -16.62
C ARG A 105 -5.65 -10.19 -15.49
N VAL A 106 -5.68 -10.75 -14.28
CA VAL A 106 -5.08 -10.13 -13.10
C VAL A 106 -3.94 -10.98 -12.56
N ASP A 107 -2.74 -10.41 -12.56
CA ASP A 107 -1.55 -10.98 -11.94
C ASP A 107 -1.41 -10.47 -10.50
N LEU A 108 -1.50 -11.36 -9.52
CA LEU A 108 -1.61 -11.02 -8.10
C LEU A 108 -0.24 -11.04 -7.41
N GLN A 109 0.24 -9.90 -6.92
CA GLN A 109 1.56 -9.77 -6.29
C GLN A 109 1.43 -9.14 -4.90
N ALA A 110 2.49 -9.12 -4.09
CA ALA A 110 2.39 -8.71 -2.69
C ALA A 110 2.50 -7.18 -2.51
N HIS A 111 1.77 -6.62 -1.55
CA HIS A 111 1.91 -5.24 -1.08
C HIS A 111 2.35 -5.15 0.39
N THR A 112 3.23 -6.08 0.81
CA THR A 112 3.52 -6.44 2.22
C THR A 112 2.31 -7.05 2.94
N LEU A 113 2.52 -7.56 4.15
CA LEU A 113 1.49 -8.29 4.88
C LEU A 113 0.38 -7.36 5.35
N THR A 114 0.75 -6.26 6.01
CA THR A 114 -0.20 -5.38 6.71
C THR A 114 -0.31 -3.98 6.12
N HIS A 115 0.59 -3.61 5.20
CA HIS A 115 0.72 -2.24 4.68
C HIS A 115 0.90 -1.22 5.83
N ALA A 116 1.77 -1.55 6.79
CA ALA A 116 1.87 -0.81 8.04
C ALA A 116 2.55 0.56 7.91
N ARG A 117 1.93 1.56 8.54
CA ARG A 117 2.60 2.77 9.03
C ARG A 117 3.00 2.56 10.48
N ILE A 118 4.22 2.92 10.84
CA ILE A 118 4.74 2.87 12.21
C ILE A 118 5.08 4.27 12.69
N PHE A 119 4.88 4.54 13.98
CA PHE A 119 5.50 5.71 14.61
C PHE A 119 7.01 5.50 14.65
N CYS A 120 7.78 6.55 14.38
CA CYS A 120 9.25 6.50 14.29
C CYS A 120 9.95 7.63 15.04
N SER A 121 9.21 8.27 15.94
CA SER A 121 9.62 9.35 16.82
C SER A 121 8.69 9.31 18.04
N ASP A 122 9.15 9.86 19.15
CA ASP A 122 8.39 10.16 20.36
C ASP A 122 8.02 11.65 20.48
N ASP A 123 8.34 12.45 19.45
CA ASP A 123 7.93 13.86 19.33
C ASP A 123 6.46 13.95 18.91
N VAL A 124 5.64 14.55 19.77
CA VAL A 124 4.22 14.77 19.51
C VAL A 124 4.06 15.76 18.36
N VAL A 125 3.38 15.32 17.29
CA VAL A 125 2.99 16.18 16.15
C VAL A 125 1.51 16.55 16.18
N GLY A 126 0.76 15.98 17.13
CA GLY A 126 -0.65 16.29 17.35
C GLY A 126 -1.33 15.23 18.21
N PHE A 127 -2.65 15.34 18.33
CA PHE A 127 -3.48 14.38 19.04
C PHE A 127 -4.69 14.01 18.16
N VAL A 128 -5.30 12.86 18.44
CA VAL A 128 -6.60 12.53 17.85
C VAL A 128 -7.65 13.46 18.47
N THR A 129 -8.35 14.20 17.62
CA THR A 129 -9.40 15.19 17.94
C THR A 129 -10.68 14.81 17.20
N PRO A 130 -11.84 15.40 17.54
CA PRO A 130 -13.09 15.19 16.79
C PRO A 130 -12.99 15.53 15.30
N GLU A 131 -12.05 16.40 14.90
CA GLU A 131 -11.79 16.81 13.52
C GLU A 131 -10.78 15.89 12.81
N THR A 132 -10.06 15.04 13.54
CA THR A 132 -9.07 14.14 12.96
C THR A 132 -9.73 13.20 11.97
N ARG A 133 -9.22 13.16 10.73
CA ARG A 133 -9.65 12.23 9.69
C ARG A 133 -8.43 11.51 9.15
N MET A 134 -8.40 10.18 9.30
CA MET A 134 -7.34 9.33 8.78
C MET A 134 -7.90 8.35 7.75
N THR A 135 -7.22 8.19 6.63
CA THR A 135 -7.56 7.16 5.65
C THR A 135 -7.31 5.77 6.24
N MET A 136 -8.07 4.76 5.79
CA MET A 136 -7.98 3.39 6.32
C MET A 136 -6.56 2.80 6.30
N LEU A 137 -5.79 3.04 5.23
CA LEU A 137 -4.38 2.62 5.12
C LEU A 137 -3.38 3.62 5.72
N GLY A 138 -3.81 4.84 6.03
CA GLY A 138 -2.96 5.90 6.60
C GLY A 138 -2.79 5.81 8.12
N ARG A 139 -3.62 5.00 8.79
CA ARG A 139 -3.62 4.83 10.25
C ARG A 139 -2.35 4.08 10.71
N PRO A 140 -1.53 4.67 11.59
CA PRO A 140 -0.41 3.96 12.21
C PRO A 140 -0.87 2.72 12.97
N VAL A 141 -0.11 1.64 12.81
CA VAL A 141 -0.27 0.39 13.55
C VAL A 141 0.31 0.58 14.95
N LEU A 142 -0.49 0.25 15.96
CA LEU A 142 -0.13 0.27 17.37
C LEU A 142 0.35 -1.10 17.84
N ASP A 143 -0.28 -2.17 17.33
CA ASP A 143 0.03 -3.56 17.67
C ASP A 143 -0.17 -4.45 16.43
N PHE A 144 0.77 -5.37 16.20
CA PHE A 144 0.79 -6.26 15.03
C PHE A 144 0.12 -7.63 15.27
N GLY A 145 -0.68 -7.79 16.33
CA GLY A 145 -1.47 -8.99 16.58
C GLY A 145 -2.49 -9.28 15.48
N PRO A 146 -3.14 -10.46 15.46
CA PRO A 146 -4.19 -10.78 14.51
C PRO A 146 -5.60 -10.52 15.10
N PRO A 147 -6.39 -9.53 14.65
CA PRO A 147 -6.06 -8.51 13.63
C PRO A 147 -5.23 -7.33 14.21
N PRO A 148 -4.49 -6.60 13.36
CA PRO A 148 -3.62 -5.53 13.83
C PRO A 148 -4.45 -4.38 14.40
N ARG A 149 -4.01 -3.86 15.54
CA ARG A 149 -4.65 -2.68 16.15
C ARG A 149 -4.01 -1.41 15.60
N VAL A 150 -4.83 -0.48 15.15
CA VAL A 150 -4.40 0.81 14.58
C VAL A 150 -4.93 1.97 15.40
N VAL A 151 -4.40 3.17 15.15
CA VAL A 151 -5.01 4.40 15.66
C VAL A 151 -6.39 4.60 15.04
N SER A 152 -7.42 4.63 15.89
CA SER A 152 -8.81 4.83 15.51
C SER A 152 -9.31 6.23 15.92
N ASP A 153 -10.36 6.72 15.24
CA ASP A 153 -10.86 8.10 15.40
C ASP A 153 -11.55 8.31 16.76
N ASP A 154 -11.95 7.24 17.43
CA ASP A 154 -12.55 7.23 18.77
C ASP A 154 -11.50 7.30 19.89
N MET A 155 -10.21 7.18 19.59
CA MET A 155 -9.12 7.35 20.56
C MET A 155 -8.85 8.83 20.85
N LEU A 156 -9.87 9.60 21.20
CA LEU A 156 -9.74 11.04 21.47
C LEU A 156 -8.65 11.33 22.52
N GLY A 157 -7.74 12.25 22.20
CA GLY A 157 -6.60 12.61 23.02
C GLY A 157 -5.37 11.73 22.80
N ALA A 158 -5.44 10.68 22.00
CA ALA A 158 -4.29 9.83 21.75
C ALA A 158 -3.19 10.61 21.00
N PRO A 159 -1.91 10.56 21.44
CA PRO A 159 -0.83 11.27 20.79
C PRO A 159 -0.56 10.67 19.40
N LEU A 160 -0.29 11.56 18.46
CA LEU A 160 0.18 11.27 17.12
C LEU A 160 1.65 11.70 17.05
N TYR A 161 2.48 10.79 16.59
CA TYR A 161 3.91 11.02 16.36
C TYR A 161 4.21 10.98 14.86
N LEU A 162 5.44 11.37 14.48
CA LEU A 162 5.88 11.19 13.10
C LEU A 162 5.80 9.69 12.73
N ALA A 163 5.04 9.38 11.69
CA ALA A 163 4.89 8.02 11.19
C ALA A 163 5.39 7.86 9.75
N ARG A 164 5.98 6.69 9.49
CA ARG A 164 6.58 6.28 8.21
C ARG A 164 6.15 4.87 7.84
N SER A 165 6.42 4.47 6.60
CA SER A 165 6.27 3.07 6.18
C SER A 165 7.11 2.15 7.06
N ARG A 166 6.56 0.98 7.44
CA ARG A 166 7.31 -0.11 8.09
C ARG A 166 8.49 -0.60 7.24
N MET A 167 8.44 -0.36 5.93
CA MET A 167 9.50 -0.71 4.97
C MET A 167 10.56 0.38 4.81
N SER A 168 10.50 1.47 5.58
CA SER A 168 11.56 2.49 5.61
C SER A 168 12.76 2.07 6.47
N ASP A 169 13.84 2.85 6.43
CA ASP A 169 14.99 2.68 7.34
C ASP A 169 14.77 3.32 8.73
N ALA A 170 13.54 3.72 9.07
CA ALA A 170 13.22 4.21 10.39
C ALA A 170 13.10 3.05 11.39
N LEU A 171 13.43 3.29 12.66
CA LEU A 171 13.12 2.37 13.76
C LEU A 171 11.72 2.72 14.29
N ALA A 172 10.88 1.72 14.50
CA ALA A 172 9.62 1.93 15.17
C ALA A 172 9.85 2.44 16.60
N CYS A 173 9.20 3.53 16.95
CA CYS A 173 8.96 3.87 18.34
C CYS A 173 7.76 3.02 18.78
N VAL A 174 8.04 1.92 19.47
CA VAL A 174 7.02 1.10 20.12
C VAL A 174 6.32 2.03 21.10
N ASP A 175 5.07 2.30 20.76
CA ASP A 175 4.23 3.31 21.38
C ASP A 175 4.39 3.32 22.89
N THR A 176 4.45 4.51 23.45
CA THR A 176 4.24 4.80 24.87
C THR A 176 2.80 4.40 25.23
N ALA A 177 2.50 3.10 25.24
CA ALA A 177 1.18 2.58 25.59
C ALA A 177 0.65 3.20 26.91
N PRO A 178 1.51 3.52 27.91
CA PRO A 178 1.10 4.32 29.06
C PRO A 178 0.67 5.77 28.72
N ALA A 179 1.44 6.52 27.92
CA ALA A 179 1.10 7.91 27.58
C ALA A 179 -0.19 8.02 26.77
N ARG A 180 -0.35 7.15 25.75
CA ARG A 180 -1.58 7.12 24.94
C ARG A 180 -2.79 6.83 25.80
N ARG A 181 -2.69 5.80 26.66
CA ARG A 181 -3.76 5.42 27.58
C ARG A 181 -4.10 6.58 28.52
N ALA A 182 -3.10 7.19 29.16
CA ALA A 182 -3.28 8.30 30.08
C ALA A 182 -3.95 9.51 29.42
N CYS A 183 -3.57 9.84 28.18
CA CYS A 183 -4.22 10.93 27.45
C CYS A 183 -5.67 10.62 27.10
N VAL A 184 -5.94 9.41 26.58
CA VAL A 184 -7.31 8.99 26.24
C VAL A 184 -8.22 8.96 27.47
N GLU A 185 -7.72 8.42 28.58
CA GLU A 185 -8.43 8.39 29.86
C GLU A 185 -8.67 9.81 30.41
N HIS A 186 -7.68 10.71 30.30
CA HIS A 186 -7.83 12.11 30.69
C HIS A 186 -8.91 12.82 29.89
N VAL A 187 -8.92 12.66 28.56
CA VAL A 187 -9.98 13.24 27.71
C VAL A 187 -11.35 12.68 28.06
N ALA A 188 -11.46 11.36 28.23
CA ALA A 188 -12.72 10.71 28.60
C ALA A 188 -13.24 11.21 29.95
N ALA A 189 -12.37 11.39 30.95
CA ALA A 189 -12.73 11.89 32.28
C ALA A 189 -13.12 13.38 32.29
N ASN A 190 -12.67 14.17 31.30
CA ASN A 190 -12.85 15.62 31.24
C ASN A 190 -13.80 16.06 30.11
N GLY A 191 -14.83 15.26 29.83
CA GLY A 191 -15.92 15.64 28.92
C GLY A 191 -15.83 15.10 27.50
N GLY A 192 -14.90 14.17 27.22
CA GLY A 192 -14.78 13.52 25.92
C GLY A 192 -14.53 14.52 24.80
N ALA A 193 -15.42 14.60 23.81
CA ALA A 193 -15.30 15.59 22.73
C ALA A 193 -15.32 17.05 23.23
N GLY A 194 -16.05 17.35 24.31
CA GLY A 194 -16.09 18.70 24.89
C GLY A 194 -14.78 19.12 25.57
N PHE A 195 -13.85 18.19 25.80
CA PHE A 195 -12.52 18.52 26.31
C PHE A 195 -11.77 19.47 25.36
N PHE A 196 -11.98 19.33 24.05
CA PHE A 196 -11.27 20.10 23.02
C PHE A 196 -11.76 21.54 22.88
N ASP A 197 -12.86 21.91 23.58
CA ASP A 197 -13.32 23.30 23.67
C ASP A 197 -12.47 24.15 24.63
N GLN A 198 -11.65 23.51 25.48
CA GLN A 198 -10.80 24.19 26.46
C GLN A 198 -9.58 24.83 25.80
N ALA A 199 -9.32 26.12 26.01
CA ALA A 199 -8.21 26.82 25.37
C ALA A 199 -6.81 26.21 25.63
N ASN A 200 -6.64 25.47 26.72
CA ASN A 200 -5.38 24.83 27.12
C ASN A 200 -5.38 23.30 26.96
N TRP A 201 -6.34 22.69 26.24
CA TRP A 201 -6.45 21.24 26.11
C TRP A 201 -5.14 20.60 25.63
N GLN A 202 -4.44 21.25 24.69
CA GLN A 202 -3.20 20.73 24.09
C GLN A 202 -2.08 20.68 25.12
N GLN A 203 -1.89 21.75 25.90
CA GLN A 203 -0.88 21.82 26.96
C GLN A 203 -1.10 20.72 28.01
N GLN A 204 -2.35 20.43 28.37
CA GLN A 204 -2.67 19.37 29.33
C GLN A 204 -2.22 17.99 28.81
N LEU A 205 -2.47 17.69 27.53
CA LEU A 205 -2.07 16.41 26.95
C LEU A 205 -0.55 16.31 26.75
N GLU A 206 0.10 17.39 26.32
CA GLU A 206 1.56 17.45 26.21
C GLU A 206 2.26 17.20 27.56
N GLU A 207 1.71 17.72 28.66
CA GLU A 207 2.22 17.47 30.01
C GLU A 207 2.05 16.00 30.44
N ILE A 208 0.98 15.32 29.99
CA ILE A 208 0.81 13.88 30.23
C ILE A 208 1.85 13.09 29.43
N VAL A 209 2.07 13.44 28.16
CA VAL A 209 3.04 12.75 27.30
C VAL A 209 4.47 12.95 27.82
N SER A 210 4.84 14.14 28.29
CA SER A 210 6.21 14.44 28.75
C SER A 210 6.65 13.62 29.97
N ARG A 211 5.72 12.96 30.67
CA ARG A 211 5.99 12.05 31.80
C ARG A 211 6.35 10.64 31.36
N HIS A 212 6.33 10.37 30.05
CA HIS A 212 6.53 9.06 29.47
C HIS A 212 7.58 9.13 28.36
N GLN A 213 8.38 8.09 28.21
CA GLN A 213 9.38 7.98 27.15
C GLN A 213 9.09 6.77 26.27
N GLY A 214 9.20 6.94 24.96
CA GLY A 214 9.02 5.85 23.99
C GLY A 214 10.17 4.84 24.03
N ARG A 215 9.88 3.58 23.66
CA ARG A 215 10.92 2.59 23.40
C ARG A 215 11.10 2.46 21.89
N PHE A 216 12.31 2.71 21.40
CA PHE A 216 12.64 2.39 20.02
C PHE A 216 12.99 0.91 19.87
N GLU A 217 12.51 0.29 18.80
CA GLU A 217 12.99 -1.02 18.39
C GLU A 217 14.47 -0.94 18.01
N THR A 218 15.19 -2.05 18.19
CA THR A 218 16.55 -2.22 17.71
C THR A 218 16.57 -2.48 16.21
N ALA A 219 17.74 -2.35 15.58
CA ALA A 219 17.92 -2.69 14.17
C ALA A 219 17.61 -4.17 13.87
N GLU A 220 17.87 -5.06 14.84
CA GLU A 220 17.54 -6.48 14.73
C GLU A 220 16.03 -6.73 14.78
N GLU A 221 15.33 -6.15 15.76
CA GLU A 221 13.85 -6.22 15.87
C GLU A 221 13.17 -5.66 14.62
N ARG A 222 13.67 -4.56 14.07
CA ARG A 222 13.20 -4.01 12.79
C ARG A 222 13.38 -5.01 11.65
N GLY A 223 14.57 -5.61 11.54
CA GLY A 223 14.89 -6.56 10.49
C GLY A 223 13.99 -7.80 10.55
N GLN A 224 13.77 -8.33 11.75
CA GLN A 224 12.84 -9.45 11.97
C GLN A 224 11.41 -9.08 11.58
N SER A 225 10.93 -7.91 12.01
CA SER A 225 9.58 -7.42 11.69
C SER A 225 9.37 -7.18 10.20
N GLN A 226 10.35 -6.57 9.52
CA GLN A 226 10.29 -6.34 8.06
C GLN A 226 10.31 -7.66 7.28
N LEU A 227 11.12 -8.64 7.72
CA LEU A 227 11.15 -9.96 7.09
C LEU A 227 9.82 -10.71 7.28
N ALA A 228 9.23 -10.62 8.48
CA ALA A 228 7.92 -11.22 8.77
C ALA A 228 6.81 -10.63 7.88
N GLU A 229 6.80 -9.32 7.66
CA GLU A 229 5.88 -8.67 6.72
C GLU A 229 6.02 -9.19 5.28
N LEU A 230 7.25 -9.42 4.83
CA LEU A 230 7.55 -9.84 3.46
C LEU A 230 7.24 -11.32 3.24
N VAL A 231 7.69 -12.18 4.15
CA VAL A 231 7.47 -13.64 4.10
C VAL A 231 6.00 -13.95 4.35
N GLY A 232 5.39 -13.37 5.39
CA GLY A 232 3.99 -13.61 5.73
C GLY A 232 3.04 -13.23 4.60
N ALA A 233 3.30 -12.13 3.88
CA ALA A 233 2.50 -11.76 2.70
C ALA A 233 2.54 -12.86 1.63
N ARG A 234 3.75 -13.32 1.27
CA ARG A 234 3.95 -14.34 0.25
C ARG A 234 3.31 -15.67 0.66
N ASP A 235 3.49 -16.06 1.92
CA ASP A 235 3.02 -17.35 2.42
C ASP A 235 1.48 -17.39 2.50
N ILE A 236 0.83 -16.32 2.98
CA ILE A 236 -0.65 -16.22 2.95
C ILE A 236 -1.16 -16.24 1.51
N MET A 237 -0.55 -15.46 0.61
CA MET A 237 -0.99 -15.47 -0.79
C MET A 237 -0.81 -16.84 -1.44
N ALA A 238 0.31 -17.53 -1.20
CA ALA A 238 0.55 -18.87 -1.72
C ALA A 238 -0.46 -19.90 -1.17
N HIS A 239 -0.88 -19.75 0.08
CA HIS A 239 -1.93 -20.57 0.68
C HIS A 239 -3.28 -20.39 -0.02
N HIS A 240 -3.68 -19.14 -0.27
CA HIS A 240 -4.98 -18.83 -0.89
C HIS A 240 -4.99 -19.00 -2.42
N LEU A 241 -3.83 -18.96 -3.08
CA LEU A 241 -3.67 -18.97 -4.54
C LEU A 241 -2.74 -20.12 -4.97
N PRO A 242 -3.14 -21.38 -4.78
CA PRO A 242 -2.29 -22.52 -5.10
C PRO A 242 -1.90 -22.52 -6.59
N GLY A 243 -0.60 -22.69 -6.86
CA GLY A 243 -0.03 -22.64 -8.21
C GLY A 243 0.24 -21.23 -8.74
N HIS A 244 -0.18 -20.17 -8.04
CA HIS A 244 0.20 -18.80 -8.38
C HIS A 244 1.59 -18.47 -7.85
N SER A 245 2.41 -17.79 -8.66
CA SER A 245 3.76 -17.38 -8.25
C SER A 245 3.76 -15.91 -7.80
N VAL A 246 3.93 -15.71 -6.50
CA VAL A 246 4.15 -14.41 -5.89
C VAL A 246 5.64 -14.10 -5.91
N ARG A 247 6.07 -13.38 -6.94
CA ARG A 247 7.47 -13.08 -7.26
C ARG A 247 7.84 -11.61 -7.07
N GLN A 248 6.85 -10.74 -6.90
CA GLN A 248 7.04 -9.31 -6.81
C GLN A 248 6.41 -8.73 -5.55
N VAL A 249 7.07 -7.71 -5.00
CA VAL A 249 6.52 -6.86 -3.94
C VAL A 249 6.43 -5.41 -4.41
N CYS A 250 5.30 -4.76 -4.21
CA CYS A 250 5.23 -3.30 -4.25
C CYS A 250 5.40 -2.78 -2.83
N PHE A 251 6.35 -1.88 -2.61
CA PHE A 251 6.53 -1.31 -1.29
C PHE A 251 5.48 -0.22 -1.00
N PRO A 252 4.79 -0.27 0.17
CA PRO A 252 3.83 0.74 0.58
C PRO A 252 4.35 2.17 0.44
N TRP A 253 3.53 3.04 -0.17
CA TRP A 253 3.88 4.44 -0.50
C TRP A 253 5.12 4.61 -1.40
N GLY A 254 5.56 3.54 -2.06
CA GLY A 254 6.83 3.52 -2.81
C GLY A 254 8.06 3.62 -1.93
N ILE A 255 7.94 3.49 -0.60
CA ILE A 255 9.04 3.68 0.34
C ILE A 255 9.71 2.33 0.61
N ALA A 256 10.97 2.22 0.19
CA ALA A 256 11.83 1.08 0.49
C ALA A 256 13.16 1.58 1.08
N GLY A 257 13.44 1.18 2.32
CA GLY A 257 14.74 1.34 2.96
C GLY A 257 15.74 0.31 2.44
N GLN A 258 17.02 0.56 2.67
CA GLN A 258 18.10 -0.36 2.27
C GLN A 258 17.89 -1.76 2.86
N ASN A 259 17.49 -1.82 4.13
CA ASN A 259 17.24 -3.09 4.81
C ASN A 259 16.04 -3.84 4.21
N ALA A 260 14.96 -3.13 3.91
CA ALA A 260 13.74 -3.74 3.35
C ALA A 260 14.00 -4.33 1.95
N VAL A 261 14.82 -3.68 1.12
CA VAL A 261 15.22 -4.19 -0.20
C VAL A 261 16.00 -5.49 -0.09
N GLU A 262 16.98 -5.55 0.82
CA GLU A 262 17.75 -6.78 1.02
C GLU A 262 16.89 -7.91 1.60
N LEU A 263 15.99 -7.58 2.53
CA LEU A 263 15.05 -8.54 3.07
C LEU A 263 14.05 -9.05 2.02
N ALA A 264 13.63 -8.23 1.06
CA ALA A 264 12.78 -8.70 -0.05
C ALA A 264 13.47 -9.77 -0.89
N ARG A 265 14.77 -9.59 -1.18
CA ARG A 265 15.59 -10.62 -1.85
C ARG A 265 15.65 -11.90 -1.01
N ARG A 266 15.94 -11.78 0.28
CA ARG A 266 15.98 -12.93 1.22
C ARG A 266 14.63 -13.63 1.36
N ALA A 267 13.54 -12.88 1.28
CA ALA A 267 12.17 -13.38 1.25
C ALA A 267 11.76 -13.95 -0.12
N GLY A 268 12.68 -14.09 -1.08
CA GLY A 268 12.45 -14.77 -2.35
C GLY A 268 11.65 -13.97 -3.38
N TYR A 269 11.48 -12.66 -3.20
CA TYR A 269 10.97 -11.80 -4.28
C TYR A 269 12.06 -11.61 -5.34
N GLU A 270 11.69 -11.66 -6.61
CA GLU A 270 12.59 -11.44 -7.76
C GLU A 270 12.72 -9.94 -8.09
N THR A 271 11.61 -9.21 -7.97
CA THR A 271 11.55 -7.77 -8.25
C THR A 271 10.76 -7.02 -7.19
N ALA A 272 11.01 -5.71 -7.09
CA ALA A 272 10.23 -4.82 -6.27
C ALA A 272 9.96 -3.47 -6.93
N VAL A 273 8.76 -2.96 -6.67
CA VAL A 273 8.37 -1.60 -7.03
C VAL A 273 8.62 -0.69 -5.83
N ALA A 274 9.48 0.31 -6.05
CA ALA A 274 9.84 1.33 -5.07
C ALA A 274 10.18 2.62 -5.81
N ASP A 275 9.78 3.76 -5.23
CA ASP A 275 10.10 5.08 -5.76
C ASP A 275 11.48 5.53 -5.28
N ARG A 276 12.20 6.23 -6.17
CA ARG A 276 13.42 6.97 -5.86
C ARG A 276 13.21 8.44 -6.20
N LEU A 277 13.97 9.31 -5.53
CA LEU A 277 13.94 10.75 -5.82
C LEU A 277 14.37 11.03 -7.28
N TRP A 278 15.33 10.26 -7.78
CA TRP A 278 15.90 10.42 -9.12
C TRP A 278 15.88 9.11 -9.91
N GLY A 279 15.79 9.23 -11.22
CA GLY A 279 15.94 8.13 -12.16
C GLY A 279 14.77 8.01 -13.15
N ARG A 280 14.79 6.95 -13.96
CA ARG A 280 13.80 6.73 -15.01
C ARG A 280 12.57 6.01 -14.45
N ARG A 281 11.39 6.57 -14.65
CA ARG A 281 10.09 5.93 -14.35
C ARG A 281 9.62 5.04 -15.52
N CYS A 282 10.58 4.33 -16.11
CA CYS A 282 10.38 3.34 -17.16
C CYS A 282 11.52 2.33 -17.05
N MET A 283 11.25 1.06 -17.34
CA MET A 283 12.29 0.04 -17.31
C MET A 283 13.17 0.12 -18.56
N SER A 284 14.47 0.03 -18.35
CA SER A 284 15.48 -0.16 -19.39
C SER A 284 16.41 -1.32 -19.02
N ARG A 285 17.27 -1.72 -19.96
CA ARG A 285 18.34 -2.69 -19.66
C ARG A 285 19.18 -2.18 -18.48
N GLY A 286 19.42 -3.04 -17.49
CA GLY A 286 20.14 -2.69 -16.26
C GLY A 286 19.31 -1.94 -15.21
N THR A 287 17.97 -1.92 -15.35
CA THR A 287 17.10 -1.47 -14.25
C THR A 287 17.35 -2.33 -13.02
N ASP A 288 17.55 -1.70 -11.87
CA ASP A 288 17.64 -2.40 -10.59
C ASP A 288 16.32 -3.15 -10.33
N PRO A 289 16.33 -4.49 -10.24
CA PRO A 289 15.12 -5.30 -10.06
C PRO A 289 14.30 -4.91 -8.83
N TYR A 290 14.91 -4.31 -7.80
CA TYR A 290 14.24 -3.97 -6.54
C TYR A 290 13.89 -2.48 -6.41
N HIS A 291 14.11 -1.69 -7.46
CA HIS A 291 13.77 -0.27 -7.50
C HIS A 291 13.14 0.10 -8.83
N ILE A 292 12.08 -0.62 -9.19
CA ILE A 292 11.34 -0.35 -10.40
C ILE A 292 10.33 0.77 -10.12
N MET A 293 10.54 1.92 -10.74
CA MET A 293 9.68 3.09 -10.56
C MET A 293 8.54 3.13 -11.56
N ARG A 294 7.39 3.65 -11.12
CA ARG A 294 6.17 3.78 -11.92
C ARG A 294 5.83 5.23 -12.26
N LEU A 295 4.99 5.38 -13.28
CA LEU A 295 4.34 6.64 -13.62
C LEU A 295 2.89 6.61 -13.16
N LYS A 296 2.37 7.76 -12.74
CA LYS A 296 0.94 7.94 -12.51
C LYS A 296 0.17 7.72 -13.81
N HIS A 297 -1.05 7.16 -13.73
CA HIS A 297 -1.90 6.85 -14.87
C HIS A 297 -2.12 8.03 -15.84
N SER A 298 -2.03 9.28 -15.37
CA SER A 298 -2.18 10.48 -16.17
C SER A 298 -1.16 10.58 -17.30
N TYR A 299 0.00 9.94 -17.16
CA TYR A 299 1.04 9.89 -18.18
C TYR A 299 0.72 8.95 -19.35
N ILE A 300 -0.32 8.11 -19.27
CA ILE A 300 -0.70 7.19 -20.37
C ILE A 300 -0.96 7.97 -21.67
N PHE A 301 -1.64 9.12 -21.59
CA PHE A 301 -1.88 9.96 -22.78
C PHE A 301 -0.62 10.61 -23.35
N THR A 302 0.52 10.56 -22.66
CA THR A 302 1.80 11.09 -23.16
C THR A 302 2.60 10.06 -23.96
N LEU A 303 2.20 8.79 -23.91
CA LEU A 303 2.84 7.71 -24.65
C LEU A 303 2.70 7.88 -26.18
N PRO A 304 3.67 7.46 -26.99
CA PRO A 304 3.62 7.59 -28.46
C PRO A 304 2.38 6.98 -29.14
N GLY A 305 1.54 7.81 -29.75
CA GLY A 305 0.35 7.35 -30.46
C GLY A 305 -0.58 8.45 -30.96
N ARG A 306 -1.66 8.06 -31.65
CA ARG A 306 -2.80 8.91 -32.01
C ARG A 306 -3.48 9.43 -30.74
N GLY A 307 -3.68 10.74 -30.68
CA GLY A 307 -4.28 11.42 -29.53
C GLY A 307 -3.32 11.71 -28.38
N ARG A 308 -2.01 11.59 -28.61
CA ARG A 308 -0.96 11.93 -27.64
C ARG A 308 -1.12 13.37 -27.16
N LYS A 309 -1.02 13.57 -25.84
CA LYS A 309 -1.02 14.86 -25.16
C LYS A 309 0.42 15.26 -24.76
N PRO A 310 0.76 16.56 -24.74
CA PRO A 310 2.04 17.03 -24.23
C PRO A 310 2.17 16.75 -22.72
N LEU A 311 3.41 16.72 -22.19
CA LEU A 311 3.68 16.49 -20.77
C LEU A 311 3.22 17.66 -19.86
N TYR A 312 3.13 18.87 -20.41
CA TYR A 312 2.96 20.12 -19.65
C TYR A 312 1.71 20.21 -18.72
N PRO A 313 0.55 19.56 -18.99
CA PRO A 313 -0.59 19.58 -18.08
C PRO A 313 -0.38 18.78 -16.78
N PHE A 314 0.64 17.93 -16.68
CA PHE A 314 0.79 16.95 -15.59
C PHE A 314 1.87 17.30 -14.55
N LEU A 315 2.58 18.42 -14.73
CA LEU A 315 3.61 18.92 -13.79
C LEU A 315 3.05 19.98 -12.81
N LYS A 316 1.80 20.42 -12.96
CA LYS A 316 1.17 21.46 -12.12
C LYS A 316 0.42 20.93 -10.88
N GLY A 317 0.57 19.65 -10.52
CA GLY A 317 -0.19 19.05 -9.42
C GLY A 317 0.44 17.80 -8.82
N SER A 318 1.77 17.76 -8.75
CA SER A 318 2.53 16.76 -7.99
C SER A 318 3.04 17.37 -6.69
#